data_AF-A0A927SMR2-F1
#
_entry.id   AF-A0A927SMR2-F1
#
_cell.length_a   1.000
_cell.length_b   1.000
_cell.length_c   1.000
_cell.angle_alpha   90.00
_cell.angle_beta   90.00
_cell.angle_gamma   90.00
#
_symmetry.space_group_name_H-M   'P 1'
#
loop_
_entity.id
_entity.type
_entity.pdbx_description
1 polymer ?
#
loop_
_entity_poly.entity_id
_entity_poly.type
_entity_poly.pdbx_seq_one_letter_code
_entity_poly.pdbx_strand_id
1 'polypeptide(L)' 'MAKWESLLGLPLETALAAARAWGMEPKVLVTCAPRRKGEEDTGAREGTLRVIRVREGELTVSAFQDGDPRKE' A
#
# COMPACT_ATOMS: atom_id res chain seq x y z
N MET A 1 -1.70 -18.38 -12.39
CA MET A 1 -2.34 -17.48 -11.40
C MET A 1 -1.33 -16.64 -10.58
N ALA A 2 -0.08 -16.44 -11.01
CA ALA A 2 0.97 -15.86 -10.12
C ALA A 2 1.35 -14.37 -10.34
N LYS A 3 0.88 -13.70 -11.40
CA LYS A 3 1.31 -12.31 -11.71
C LYS A 3 0.86 -11.33 -10.63
N TRP A 4 -0.40 -11.42 -10.22
CA TRP A 4 -0.99 -10.57 -9.18
C TRP A 4 -0.30 -10.75 -7.83
N GLU A 5 -0.02 -11.98 -7.43
CA GLU A 5 0.64 -12.29 -6.16
C GLU A 5 2.05 -11.67 -6.05
N SER A 6 2.73 -11.49 -7.19
CA SER A 6 4.04 -10.84 -7.26
C SER A 6 3.99 -9.34 -6.92
N LEU A 7 2.80 -8.73 -6.86
CA LEU A 7 2.60 -7.34 -6.47
C LEU A 7 2.49 -7.15 -4.94
N LEU A 8 2.33 -8.24 -4.19
CA LEU A 8 2.18 -8.19 -2.73
C LEU A 8 3.48 -7.66 -2.08
N GLY A 9 3.33 -6.75 -1.12
CA GLY A 9 4.45 -6.14 -0.39
C GLY A 9 5.18 -5.02 -1.13
N LEU A 10 4.95 -4.87 -2.44
CA LEU A 10 5.56 -3.79 -3.22
C LEU A 10 4.99 -2.42 -2.83
N PRO A 11 5.78 -1.34 -2.96
CA PRO A 11 5.27 0.02 -2.96
C PRO A 11 4.18 0.17 -4.03
N LEU A 12 3.15 0.97 -3.75
CA LEU A 12 2.03 1.19 -4.66
C LEU A 12 2.50 1.61 -6.06
N GLU A 13 3.46 2.53 -6.14
CA GLU A 13 3.99 3.03 -7.41
C GLU A 13 4.64 1.91 -8.24
N THR A 14 5.46 1.08 -7.60
CA THR A 14 6.10 -0.08 -8.24
C THR A 14 5.06 -1.11 -8.68
N ALA A 15 4.05 -1.38 -7.84
CA ALA A 15 2.99 -2.32 -8.16
C ALA A 15 2.14 -1.85 -9.35
N LEU A 16 1.83 -0.56 -9.43
CA LEU A 16 1.10 0.03 -10.55
C LEU A 16 1.93 0.01 -11.84
N ALA A 17 3.23 0.30 -11.76
CA ALA A 17 4.12 0.22 -12.91
C ALA A 17 4.18 -1.22 -13.48
N ALA A 18 4.31 -2.21 -12.60
CA ALA A 18 4.29 -3.63 -12.99
C ALA A 18 2.94 -4.04 -13.61
N ALA A 19 1.82 -3.63 -13.01
CA ALA A 19 0.50 -3.91 -13.54
C ALA A 19 0.28 -3.28 -14.94
N ARG A 20 0.71 -2.03 -15.13
CA ARG A 20 0.68 -1.34 -16.43
C ARG A 20 1.55 -2.03 -17.48
N ALA A 21 2.74 -2.48 -17.10
CA ALA A 21 3.61 -3.26 -17.99
C ALA A 21 2.98 -4.59 -18.45
N TRP A 22 2.01 -5.10 -17.69
CA TRP A 22 1.22 -6.27 -18.06
C TRP A 22 -0.08 -5.93 -18.79
N GLY A 23 -0.34 -4.64 -19.08
CA GLY A 23 -1.57 -4.18 -19.71
C GLY A 23 -2.79 -4.23 -18.77
N MET A 24 -2.57 -4.17 -17.46
CA MET A 24 -3.62 -4.23 -16.44
C MET A 24 -3.73 -2.91 -15.67
N GLU A 25 -4.96 -2.49 -15.39
CA GLU A 25 -5.27 -1.31 -14.59
C GLU A 25 -6.02 -1.71 -13.32
N PRO A 26 -5.32 -2.00 -12.21
CA PRO A 26 -5.98 -2.40 -10.98
C PRO A 26 -6.65 -1.23 -10.28
N LYS A 27 -7.80 -1.52 -9.68
CA LYS A 27 -8.42 -0.64 -8.70
C LYS A 27 -7.58 -0.62 -7.43
N VAL A 28 -7.26 0.57 -6.92
CA VAL A 28 -6.53 0.73 -5.67
C VAL A 28 -7.50 1.02 -4.54
N LEU A 29 -7.50 0.17 -3.51
CA LEU A 29 -8.27 0.32 -2.29
C LEU A 29 -7.32 0.67 -1.15
N VAL A 30 -7.37 1.91 -0.68
CA VAL A 30 -6.58 2.33 0.49
C VAL A 30 -7.34 1.93 1.73
N THR A 31 -6.77 1.03 2.53
CA THR A 31 -7.31 0.70 3.86
C THR A 31 -6.49 1.41 4.92
N CYS A 32 -7.15 2.30 5.66
CA CYS A 32 -6.63 2.77 6.92
C CYS A 32 -6.85 1.65 7.93
N ALA A 33 -5.77 1.02 8.41
CA ALA A 33 -5.86 0.31 9.67
C ALA A 33 -6.42 1.30 10.72
N PRO A 34 -7.40 0.93 11.56
CA PRO A 34 -7.90 1.82 12.60
C PRO A 34 -6.74 2.10 13.57
N ARG A 35 -6.09 3.26 13.45
CA ARG A 35 -5.16 3.73 14.47
C ARG A 35 -5.96 4.37 15.60
N ARG A 36 -5.42 4.19 16.82
CA ARG A 36 -5.99 4.62 18.10
C ARG A 36 -6.53 6.06 18.01
N LYS A 37 -7.71 6.30 18.61
CA LYS A 37 -8.25 7.63 18.94
C LYS A 37 -7.10 8.53 19.43
N GLY A 38 -6.68 9.53 18.65
CA GLY A 38 -5.63 10.47 19.07
C GLY A 38 -4.77 11.06 17.95
N GLU A 39 -4.61 10.38 16.80
CA GLU A 39 -3.91 10.95 15.62
C GLU A 39 -4.89 11.68 14.68
N GLU A 40 -5.82 12.45 15.25
CA GLU A 40 -6.55 13.46 14.50
C GLU A 40 -5.68 14.73 14.57
N ASP A 41 -5.30 15.28 13.41
CA ASP A 41 -4.77 16.65 13.26
C ASP A 41 -3.24 16.91 13.27
N THR A 42 -2.35 15.94 13.02
CA THR A 42 -0.92 16.25 12.79
C THR A 42 -0.31 15.53 11.60
N GLY A 43 -0.76 15.82 10.38
CA GLY A 43 0.04 15.71 9.14
C GLY A 43 0.67 14.36 8.74
N ALA A 44 0.58 13.31 9.55
CA ALA A 44 1.38 12.11 9.44
C ALA A 44 0.68 11.04 8.59
N ARG A 45 0.40 11.39 7.33
CA ARG A 45 0.41 10.40 6.25
C ARG A 45 1.85 10.16 5.76
N GLU A 46 2.86 10.35 6.62
CA GLU A 46 4.26 10.04 6.34
C GLU A 46 4.48 8.53 6.43
N GLY A 47 4.13 7.83 5.36
CA GLY A 47 4.38 6.42 5.22
C GLY A 47 4.22 5.95 3.79
N THR A 48 5.11 5.07 3.33
CA THR A 48 5.03 4.49 2.00
C THR A 48 3.81 3.57 1.92
N LEU A 49 2.94 3.80 0.95
CA LEU A 49 1.83 2.90 0.66
C LEU A 49 2.38 1.60 0.08
N ARG A 50 2.11 0.48 0.76
CA ARG A 50 2.51 -0.86 0.31
C ARG A 50 1.27 -1.73 0.11
N VAL A 51 1.35 -2.62 -0.87
CA VAL A 51 0.29 -3.58 -1.18
C VAL A 51 0.25 -4.65 -0.08
N ILE A 52 -0.87 -4.73 0.63
CA ILE A 52 -1.07 -5.70 1.71
C ILE A 52 -1.99 -6.86 1.32
N ARG A 53 -2.75 -6.69 0.25
CA ARG A 53 -3.62 -7.72 -0.32
C ARG A 53 -3.75 -7.51 -1.81
N VAL A 54 -3.75 -8.61 -2.54
CA VAL A 54 -4.00 -8.61 -3.98
C VAL A 54 -5.22 -9.47 -4.29
N ARG A 55 -6.06 -8.98 -5.19
CA ARG A 55 -7.13 -9.70 -5.86
C ARG A 55 -7.03 -9.42 -7.37
N GLU A 56 -7.66 -10.26 -8.19
CA GLU A 56 -7.68 -10.01 -9.63
C GLU A 56 -8.34 -8.66 -9.92
N GLY A 57 -7.58 -7.73 -10.50
CA GLY A 57 -8.04 -6.37 -10.81
C GLY A 57 -8.11 -5.41 -9.62
N GLU A 58 -7.67 -5.81 -8.41
CA GLU A 58 -7.74 -4.95 -7.22
C GLU A 58 -6.50 -5.10 -6.30
N LEU A 59 -5.94 -3.97 -5.90
CA LEU A 59 -4.83 -3.87 -4.95
C LEU A 59 -5.30 -3.16 -3.68
N THR A 60 -5.18 -3.81 -2.54
CA THR A 60 -5.39 -3.15 -1.25
C THR A 60 -4.05 -2.66 -0.71
N VAL A 61 -3.97 -1.38 -0.37
CA VAL A 61 -2.76 -0.74 0.15
C VAL A 61 -2.98 -0.14 1.54
N SER A 62 -1.92 -0.08 2.33
CA SER A 62 -1.90 0.65 3.60
C SER A 62 -0.57 1.39 3.76
N ALA A 63 -0.58 2.45 4.56
CA ALA A 63 0.60 3.26 4.82
C ALA A 63 1.47 2.60 5.88
N PHE A 64 2.74 2.33 5.54
CA PHE A 64 3.76 1.86 6.47
C PHE A 64 4.71 3.01 6.78
N GLN A 65 4.92 3.29 8.06
CA GLN A 65 5.97 4.22 8.47
C GLN A 65 7.32 3.61 8.09
N ASP A 66 8.14 4.35 7.35
CA ASP A 66 9.50 3.92 6.96
C ASP A 66 10.56 4.35 8.01
N GLY A 67 10.12 4.80 9.19
CA GLY A 67 10.96 5.15 10.33
C GLY A 67 10.97 4.06 11.42
N ASP A 68 12.12 3.81 12.03
CA ASP A 68 12.23 2.97 13.21
C ASP A 68 11.65 3.71 14.43
N PRO A 69 10.55 3.27 15.04
CA PRO A 69 9.91 3.98 16.14
C PRO A 69 10.74 3.97 17.44
N ARG A 70 11.93 3.36 17.46
CA ARG A 70 12.83 3.29 18.63
C ARG A 70 14.07 4.19 18.49
N LYS A 71 14.14 5.05 17.47
CA LYS A 71 15.29 5.93 17.21
C LYS A 71 15.06 7.41 17.51
N GLU A 72 13.96 7.79 18.17
CA GLU A 72 13.78 9.12 18.79
C GLU A 72 14.30 9.16 20.23
#